data_AF-A0A7C4YEG7-F1
#
_entry.id   AF-A0A7C4YEG7-F1
#
_cell.length_a   1.000
_cell.length_b   1.000
_cell.length_c   1.000
_cell.angle_alpha   90.00
_cell.angle_beta   90.00
_cell.angle_gamma   90.00
#
_symmetry.space_group_name_H-M   'P 1'
#
loop_
_entity.id
_entity.type
_entity.pdbx_description
1 polymer ?
#
loop_
_entity_poly.entity_id
_entity_poly.type
_entity_poly.pdbx_seq_one_letter_code
_entity_poly.pdbx_strand_id
1 'polypeptide(L)'
;MKRIVLVSGILLLFSYYGVCEIKPSTKNDIISSFKNIDKLTEQGKENLVNIYMSAIEIEKRATNPYLAKEIAKKIIDTSKISEKDFNVIRSKNGFSEISIAWAISRLTKIPLTTIVSELNEYGVDYIVDKYGPECEHIASEILKLNPKKTAQN
;
A
#
# COMPACT_ATOMS: atom_id res chain seq x y z
N MET A 1 7.00 -24.61 -45.39
CA MET A 1 5.86 -24.39 -44.46
C MET A 1 6.08 -24.92 -43.03
N LYS A 2 7.27 -25.44 -42.63
CA LYS A 2 7.53 -25.92 -41.24
C LYS A 2 8.17 -24.89 -40.30
N ARG A 3 8.73 -23.78 -40.82
CA ARG A 3 9.42 -22.75 -40.00
C ARG A 3 8.51 -21.65 -39.45
N ILE A 4 7.34 -21.43 -40.06
CA ILE A 4 6.41 -20.35 -39.65
C ILE A 4 5.63 -20.74 -38.39
N VAL A 5 5.35 -22.03 -38.18
CA VAL A 5 4.60 -22.51 -37.01
C VAL A 5 5.40 -22.39 -35.70
N LEU A 6 6.73 -22.44 -35.78
CA LEU A 6 7.60 -22.41 -34.59
C LEU A 6 7.77 -20.99 -34.01
N VAL A 7 7.65 -19.96 -34.85
CA VAL A 7 7.75 -18.55 -34.44
C VAL A 7 6.46 -18.06 -33.79
N SER A 8 5.30 -18.55 -34.22
CA SER A 8 4.00 -18.22 -33.63
C SER A 8 3.81 -18.82 -32.24
N GLY A 9 4.39 -19.99 -31.97
CA GLY A 9 4.34 -20.63 -30.65
C GLY A 9 5.17 -19.92 -29.59
N ILE A 10 6.28 -19.26 -29.98
CA ILE A 10 7.14 -18.51 -29.06
C ILE A 10 6.53 -17.14 -28.73
N LEU A 11 5.86 -16.47 -29.69
CA LEU A 11 5.21 -15.18 -29.44
C LEU A 11 4.01 -15.28 -28.47
N LEU A 12 3.33 -16.43 -28.44
CA LEU A 12 2.21 -16.70 -27.51
C LEU A 12 2.66 -17.10 -26.10
N LEU A 13 3.93 -17.45 -25.90
CA LEU A 13 4.49 -17.75 -24.57
C LEU A 13 4.93 -16.47 -23.84
N PHE A 14 5.18 -15.36 -24.55
CA PHE A 14 5.53 -14.08 -23.92
C PHE A 14 4.33 -13.30 -23.39
N SER A 15 3.11 -13.57 -23.85
CA SER A 15 1.90 -12.91 -23.35
C SER A 15 1.40 -13.47 -22.00
N TYR A 16 2.02 -14.54 -21.47
CA TYR A 16 1.66 -15.15 -20.20
C TYR A 16 2.60 -14.83 -19.03
N TYR A 17 3.66 -14.06 -19.27
CA TYR A 17 4.30 -13.32 -18.19
C TYR A 17 3.45 -12.08 -17.97
N GLY A 18 2.31 -12.26 -17.30
CA GLY A 18 1.65 -11.17 -16.60
C GLY A 18 2.67 -10.60 -15.63
N VAL A 19 3.40 -9.58 -16.08
CA VAL A 19 4.16 -8.71 -15.20
C VAL A 19 3.10 -8.21 -14.24
N CYS A 20 3.17 -8.70 -12.99
CA CYS A 20 2.21 -8.41 -11.95
C CYS A 20 2.47 -6.96 -11.51
N GLU A 21 2.19 -6.02 -12.41
CA GLU A 21 2.58 -4.65 -12.28
C GLU A 21 1.82 -4.05 -11.10
N ILE A 22 2.57 -3.50 -10.14
CA ILE A 22 2.01 -2.80 -8.99
C ILE A 22 1.00 -1.75 -9.47
N LYS A 23 -0.28 -1.98 -9.17
CA LYS A 23 -1.36 -1.11 -9.62
C LYS A 23 -1.27 0.26 -8.92
N PRO A 24 -1.08 1.37 -9.66
CA PRO A 24 -1.07 2.71 -9.09
C PRO A 24 -2.40 3.04 -8.41
N SER A 25 -2.38 4.02 -7.51
CA SER A 25 -3.59 4.58 -6.92
C SER A 25 -4.44 5.30 -7.96
N THR A 26 -5.75 5.16 -7.84
CA THR A 26 -6.72 5.85 -8.69
C THR A 26 -7.31 7.07 -7.99
N LYS A 27 -7.99 7.94 -8.76
CA LYS A 27 -8.79 9.03 -8.18
C LYS A 27 -9.84 8.50 -7.18
N ASN A 28 -10.41 7.33 -7.45
CA ASN A 28 -11.41 6.73 -6.56
C ASN A 28 -10.79 6.28 -5.24
N ASP A 29 -9.56 5.78 -5.25
CA ASP A 29 -8.82 5.38 -4.04
C ASP A 29 -8.58 6.61 -3.12
N ILE A 30 -8.25 7.76 -3.73
CA ILE A 30 -8.11 9.03 -3.00
C ILE A 30 -9.45 9.48 -2.41
N ILE A 31 -10.52 9.47 -3.21
CA ILE A 31 -11.87 9.85 -2.74
C ILE A 31 -12.31 8.95 -1.58
N SER A 32 -12.04 7.64 -1.68
CA SER A 32 -12.34 6.70 -0.60
C SER A 32 -11.56 7.03 0.67
N SER A 33 -10.28 7.39 0.55
CA SER A 33 -9.45 7.80 1.68
C SER A 33 -9.98 9.07 2.35
N PHE A 34 -10.44 10.07 1.57
CA PHE A 34 -11.07 11.26 2.14
C PHE A 34 -12.41 10.96 2.82
N LYS A 35 -13.24 10.08 2.26
CA LYS A 35 -14.49 9.66 2.93
C LYS A 35 -14.23 9.02 4.30
N ASN A 36 -13.14 8.26 4.43
CA ASN A 36 -12.74 7.72 5.73
C ASN A 36 -12.32 8.82 6.71
N ILE A 37 -11.58 9.83 6.24
CA ILE A 37 -11.21 11.01 7.05
C ILE A 37 -12.46 11.77 7.52
N ASP A 38 -13.41 12.02 6.62
CA ASP A 38 -14.65 12.73 6.94
C ASP A 38 -15.44 11.98 8.02
N LYS A 39 -15.62 10.66 7.83
CA LYS A 39 -16.27 9.79 8.82
C LYS A 39 -15.57 9.83 10.19
N LEU A 40 -14.24 9.78 10.21
CA LEU A 40 -13.47 9.83 11.46
C LEU A 40 -13.55 11.20 12.15
N THR A 41 -13.63 12.26 11.35
CA THR A 41 -13.82 13.64 11.83
C THR A 41 -15.19 13.80 12.48
N GLU A 42 -16.25 13.30 11.85
CA GLU A 42 -17.61 13.28 12.41
C GLU A 42 -17.68 12.49 13.73
N GLN A 43 -16.84 11.47 13.88
CA GLN A 43 -16.74 10.65 15.08
C GLN A 43 -15.82 11.23 16.17
N GLY A 44 -15.19 12.39 15.92
CA GLY A 44 -14.25 13.01 16.86
C GLY A 44 -12.96 12.21 17.08
N LYS A 45 -12.60 11.30 16.17
CA LYS A 45 -11.40 10.44 16.29
C LYS A 45 -10.16 11.15 15.74
N GLU A 46 -9.78 12.29 16.33
CA GLU A 46 -8.70 13.17 15.83
C GLU A 46 -7.36 12.44 15.64
N ASN A 47 -7.02 11.52 16.53
CA ASN A 47 -5.81 10.70 16.44
C ASN A 47 -5.76 9.86 15.15
N LEU A 48 -6.90 9.27 14.77
CA LEU A 48 -7.02 8.49 13.54
C LEU A 48 -7.02 9.38 12.30
N VAL A 49 -7.61 10.58 12.41
CA VAL A 49 -7.55 11.59 11.35
C VAL A 49 -6.09 11.93 11.03
N ASN A 50 -5.25 12.18 12.03
CA ASN A 50 -3.83 12.49 11.82
C ASN A 50 -3.05 11.35 11.13
N ILE A 51 -3.33 10.09 11.51
CA ILE A 51 -2.75 8.91 10.86
C ILE A 51 -3.18 8.84 9.39
N TYR A 52 -4.48 9.00 9.12
CA TYR A 52 -5.00 8.98 7.76
C TYR A 52 -4.49 10.14 6.90
N MET A 53 -4.27 11.32 7.48
CA MET A 53 -3.68 12.46 6.78
C MET A 53 -2.23 12.19 6.33
N SER A 54 -1.47 11.41 7.11
CA SER A 54 -0.16 10.94 6.68
C SER A 54 -0.28 9.85 5.60
N ALA A 55 -1.22 8.93 5.77
CA ALA A 55 -1.46 7.83 4.83
C ALA A 55 -1.97 8.29 3.45
N ILE A 56 -2.82 9.31 3.41
CA ILE A 56 -3.36 9.85 2.15
C ILE A 56 -2.28 10.58 1.34
N GLU A 57 -1.22 11.10 1.96
CA GLU A 57 -0.08 11.61 1.21
C GLU A 57 0.58 10.50 0.38
N ILE A 58 0.71 9.30 0.97
CA ILE A 58 1.24 8.12 0.27
C ILE A 58 0.30 7.69 -0.86
N GLU A 59 -1.01 7.62 -0.60
CA GLU A 59 -2.03 7.33 -1.62
C GLU A 59 -1.95 8.29 -2.81
N LYS A 60 -1.85 9.60 -2.54
CA LYS A 60 -1.74 10.63 -3.58
C LYS A 60 -0.47 10.44 -4.41
N ARG A 61 0.67 10.16 -3.77
CA ARG A 61 1.94 9.93 -4.47
C ARG A 61 1.90 8.67 -5.32
N ALA A 62 1.26 7.61 -4.82
CA ALA A 62 1.08 6.35 -5.53
C ALA A 62 0.16 6.45 -6.76
N THR A 63 -0.45 7.61 -7.06
CA THR A 63 -1.07 7.84 -8.38
C THR A 63 -0.06 7.88 -9.52
N ASN A 64 1.18 8.25 -9.22
CA ASN A 64 2.28 8.17 -10.17
C ASN A 64 2.80 6.72 -10.21
N PRO A 65 2.80 6.04 -11.37
CA PRO A 65 3.21 4.63 -11.45
C PRO A 65 4.63 4.35 -10.96
N TYR A 66 5.57 5.28 -11.18
CA TYR A 66 6.94 5.15 -10.68
C TYR A 66 6.98 5.21 -9.15
N LEU A 67 6.30 6.20 -8.55
CA LEU A 67 6.24 6.32 -7.10
C LEU A 67 5.49 5.16 -6.45
N ALA A 68 4.42 4.65 -7.08
CA ALA A 68 3.71 3.46 -6.62
C ALA A 68 4.63 2.25 -6.51
N LYS A 69 5.48 2.02 -7.53
CA LYS A 69 6.48 0.94 -7.53
C LYS A 69 7.53 1.13 -6.43
N GLU A 70 8.05 2.34 -6.25
CA GLU A 70 9.04 2.63 -5.20
C GLU A 70 8.45 2.44 -3.79
N ILE A 71 7.22 2.91 -3.55
CA ILE A 71 6.51 2.72 -2.28
C ILE A 71 6.26 1.22 -2.04
N ALA A 72 5.71 0.51 -3.02
CA ALA A 72 5.42 -0.92 -2.90
C ALA A 72 6.70 -1.74 -2.66
N LYS A 73 7.78 -1.47 -3.40
CA LYS A 73 9.08 -2.11 -3.20
C LYS A 73 9.58 -1.95 -1.78
N LYS A 74 9.49 -0.73 -1.23
CA LYS A 74 9.89 -0.47 0.15
C LYS A 74 9.06 -1.27 1.16
N ILE A 75 7.74 -1.37 0.95
CA ILE A 75 6.85 -2.17 1.80
C ILE A 75 7.22 -3.65 1.69
N ILE A 76 7.38 -4.18 0.47
CA ILE A 76 7.75 -5.57 0.18
C ILE A 76 9.06 -5.93 0.89
N ASP A 77 10.11 -5.13 0.68
CA ASP A 77 11.46 -5.38 1.20
C ASP A 77 11.49 -5.33 2.75
N THR A 78 10.82 -4.34 3.34
CA THR A 78 10.86 -4.14 4.79
C THR A 78 9.93 -5.08 5.56
N SER A 79 8.83 -5.52 4.95
CA SER A 79 7.90 -6.50 5.52
C SER A 79 8.28 -7.94 5.20
N LYS A 80 9.28 -8.18 4.34
CA LYS A 80 9.73 -9.50 3.90
C LYS A 80 8.61 -10.35 3.29
N ILE A 81 7.71 -9.72 2.52
CA ILE A 81 6.65 -10.41 1.77
C ILE A 81 7.03 -10.54 0.30
N SER A 82 6.35 -11.39 -0.45
CA SER A 82 6.56 -11.45 -1.91
C SER A 82 5.77 -10.34 -2.64
N GLU A 83 6.20 -9.99 -3.85
CA GLU A 83 5.44 -9.08 -4.72
C GLU A 83 4.04 -9.64 -5.03
N LYS A 84 3.91 -10.97 -5.13
CA LYS A 84 2.62 -11.65 -5.30
C LYS A 84 1.71 -11.39 -4.10
N ASP A 85 2.22 -11.53 -2.87
CA ASP A 85 1.43 -11.29 -1.66
C ASP A 85 1.04 -9.81 -1.57
N PHE A 86 1.95 -8.91 -1.91
CA PHE A 86 1.65 -7.48 -1.97
C PHE A 86 0.53 -7.19 -2.97
N ASN A 87 0.56 -7.78 -4.17
CA ASN A 87 -0.48 -7.59 -5.17
C ASN A 87 -1.84 -8.14 -4.72
N VAL A 88 -1.87 -9.24 -3.96
CA VAL A 88 -3.10 -9.72 -3.33
C VAL A 88 -3.63 -8.69 -2.32
N ILE A 89 -2.76 -8.13 -1.48
CA ILE A 89 -3.14 -7.06 -0.54
C ILE A 89 -3.67 -5.83 -1.29
N ARG A 90 -2.93 -5.34 -2.29
CA ARG A 90 -3.27 -4.17 -3.11
C ARG A 90 -4.57 -4.31 -3.90
N SER A 91 -4.99 -5.54 -4.20
CA SER A 91 -6.27 -5.79 -4.88
C SER A 91 -7.49 -5.46 -4.01
N LYS A 92 -7.33 -5.45 -2.68
CA LYS A 92 -8.39 -5.20 -1.70
C LYS A 92 -8.24 -3.87 -0.97
N ASN A 93 -7.00 -3.40 -0.82
CA ASN A 93 -6.67 -2.25 0.00
C ASN A 93 -6.04 -1.10 -0.80
N GLY A 94 -6.33 0.12 -0.37
CA GLY A 94 -5.65 1.33 -0.85
C GLY A 94 -4.22 1.42 -0.34
N PHE A 95 -3.37 2.22 -0.99
CA PHE A 95 -2.04 2.52 -0.46
C PHE A 95 -2.09 3.20 0.91
N SER A 96 -3.14 3.98 1.22
CA SER A 96 -3.37 4.58 2.53
C SER A 96 -3.49 3.50 3.62
N GLU A 97 -4.43 2.57 3.46
CA GLU A 97 -4.65 1.45 4.39
C GLU A 97 -3.41 0.57 4.54
N ILE A 98 -2.76 0.23 3.41
CA ILE A 98 -1.54 -0.57 3.41
C ILE A 98 -0.42 0.16 4.17
N SER A 99 -0.31 1.47 4.02
CA SER A 99 0.71 2.27 4.72
C SER A 99 0.50 2.27 6.23
N ILE A 100 -0.75 2.35 6.68
CA ILE A 100 -1.10 2.25 8.11
C ILE A 100 -0.75 0.87 8.64
N ALA A 101 -1.17 -0.19 7.96
CA ALA A 101 -0.86 -1.56 8.33
C ALA A 101 0.66 -1.83 8.37
N TRP A 102 1.39 -1.29 7.40
CA TRP A 102 2.85 -1.36 7.34
C TRP A 102 3.51 -0.65 8.53
N ALA A 103 3.08 0.56 8.86
CA ALA A 103 3.63 1.30 10.01
C ALA A 103 3.41 0.55 11.32
N ILE A 104 2.20 0.01 11.53
CA ILE A 104 1.89 -0.80 12.71
C ILE A 104 2.74 -2.07 12.75
N SER A 105 2.86 -2.78 11.62
CA SER A 105 3.71 -3.98 11.50
C SER A 105 5.17 -3.68 11.86
N ARG A 106 5.71 -2.54 11.41
CA ARG A 106 7.07 -2.09 11.70
C ARG A 106 7.30 -1.80 13.18
N LEU A 107 6.36 -1.10 13.81
CA LEU A 107 6.46 -0.68 15.20
C LEU A 107 6.27 -1.85 16.18
N THR A 108 5.35 -2.77 15.87
CA THR A 108 5.02 -3.91 16.73
C THR A 108 5.82 -5.18 16.42
N LYS A 109 6.49 -5.22 15.27
CA LYS A 109 7.17 -6.41 14.72
C LYS A 109 6.22 -7.57 14.41
N ILE A 110 4.92 -7.32 14.33
CA ILE A 110 3.92 -8.30 13.87
C ILE A 110 3.95 -8.36 12.33
N PRO A 111 3.85 -9.54 11.70
CA PRO A 111 3.85 -9.65 10.24
C PRO A 111 2.77 -8.79 9.56
N LEU A 112 3.14 -8.11 8.47
CA LEU A 112 2.22 -7.24 7.71
C LEU A 112 0.95 -7.98 7.27
N THR A 113 1.09 -9.23 6.84
CA THR A 113 -0.05 -10.07 6.42
C THR A 113 -1.06 -10.28 7.54
N THR A 114 -0.60 -10.43 8.78
CA THR A 114 -1.46 -10.52 9.97
C THR A 114 -2.20 -9.20 10.21
N ILE A 115 -1.48 -8.07 10.21
CA ILE A 115 -2.10 -6.75 10.41
C ILE A 115 -3.13 -6.44 9.31
N VAL A 116 -2.83 -6.75 8.06
CA VAL A 116 -3.76 -6.56 6.93
C VAL A 116 -4.96 -7.49 7.04
N SER A 117 -4.79 -8.73 7.52
CA SER A 117 -5.93 -9.62 7.77
C SER A 117 -6.89 -9.02 8.80
N GLU A 118 -6.35 -8.52 9.91
CA GLU A 118 -7.17 -7.88 10.95
C GLU A 118 -7.76 -6.54 10.50
N LEU A 119 -7.03 -5.75 9.70
CA LEU A 119 -7.55 -4.53 9.07
C LEU A 119 -8.81 -4.84 8.24
N ASN A 120 -8.75 -5.91 7.44
CA ASN A 120 -9.85 -6.29 6.57
C ASN A 120 -11.06 -6.85 7.32
N GLU A 121 -10.85 -7.43 8.50
CA GLU A 121 -11.91 -8.00 9.33
C GLU A 121 -12.57 -6.97 10.26
N TYR A 122 -11.76 -6.11 10.88
CA TYR A 122 -12.20 -5.24 11.98
C TYR A 122 -12.08 -3.74 11.68
N GLY A 123 -11.32 -3.35 10.66
CA GLY A 123 -11.11 -1.96 10.28
C GLY A 123 -9.85 -1.32 10.87
N VAL A 124 -9.57 -0.10 10.41
CA VAL A 124 -8.37 0.65 10.78
C VAL A 124 -8.40 1.16 12.22
N ASP A 125 -9.57 1.53 12.73
CA ASP A 125 -9.72 1.96 14.12
C ASP A 125 -9.35 0.83 15.08
N TYR A 126 -9.84 -0.38 14.82
CA TYR A 126 -9.49 -1.56 15.63
C TYR A 126 -7.99 -1.82 15.69
N ILE A 127 -7.29 -1.87 14.54
CA ILE A 127 -5.86 -2.19 14.54
C ILE A 127 -5.02 -1.09 15.18
N VAL A 128 -5.43 0.18 15.08
CA VAL A 128 -4.73 1.29 15.73
C VAL A 128 -4.96 1.24 17.23
N ASP A 129 -6.18 0.99 17.69
CA ASP A 129 -6.49 0.87 19.12
C ASP A 129 -5.79 -0.35 19.75
N LYS A 130 -5.69 -1.46 19.00
CA LYS A 130 -5.08 -2.71 19.48
C LYS A 130 -3.56 -2.68 19.47
N TYR A 131 -2.95 -2.14 18.41
CA TYR A 131 -1.52 -2.31 18.13
C TYR A 131 -0.76 -0.99 18.04
N GLY A 132 -1.44 0.15 18.00
CA GLY A 132 -0.79 1.43 17.91
C GLY A 132 -0.07 1.78 19.20
N PRO A 133 1.28 1.85 19.25
CA PRO A 133 1.92 2.78 20.18
C PRO A 133 1.47 4.20 19.81
N GLU A 134 1.76 5.20 20.66
CA GLU A 134 1.29 6.59 20.51
C GLU A 134 1.17 7.05 19.05
N CYS A 135 0.00 7.58 18.68
CA CYS A 135 -0.42 7.82 17.30
C CYS A 135 0.57 8.65 16.46
N GLU A 136 1.35 9.50 17.12
CA GLU A 136 2.42 10.29 16.50
C GLU A 136 3.52 9.41 15.88
N HIS A 137 3.85 8.28 16.50
CA HIS A 137 4.84 7.34 15.98
C HIS A 137 4.36 6.64 14.71
N ILE A 138 3.05 6.34 14.63
CA ILE A 138 2.46 5.71 13.44
C ILE A 138 2.53 6.69 12.26
N ALA A 139 2.07 7.92 12.46
CA ALA A 139 2.11 8.96 11.43
C ALA A 139 3.53 9.22 10.92
N SER A 140 4.50 9.35 11.84
CA SER A 140 5.92 9.53 11.51
C SER A 140 6.49 8.33 10.75
N GLU A 141 6.14 7.10 11.14
CA GLU A 141 6.61 5.90 10.46
C GLU A 141 6.05 5.85 9.03
N ILE A 142 4.75 6.11 8.81
CA ILE A 142 4.11 6.17 7.49
C ILE A 142 4.89 7.08 6.53
N LEU A 143 5.27 8.28 6.97
CA LEU A 143 5.98 9.25 6.14
C LEU A 143 7.36 8.75 5.68
N LYS A 144 7.93 7.74 6.35
CA LYS A 144 9.16 7.09 5.88
C LYS A 144 8.93 6.36 4.56
N LEU A 145 7.69 6.02 4.16
CA LEU A 145 7.42 5.43 2.84
C LEU A 145 7.68 6.38 1.69
N ASN A 146 7.75 7.69 1.94
CA ASN A 146 8.07 8.66 0.91
C ASN A 146 9.43 8.33 0.27
N PRO A 147 9.50 8.18 -1.06
CA PRO A 147 10.77 8.06 -1.76
C PRO A 147 11.62 9.29 -1.45
N LYS A 148 12.90 9.08 -1.13
CA LYS A 148 13.83 10.20 -0.91
C LYS A 148 13.80 11.06 -2.17
N LYS A 149 13.73 12.39 -2.02
CA LYS A 149 14.03 13.29 -3.13
C LYS A 149 15.43 12.94 -3.60
N THR A 150 15.56 12.37 -4.79
CA THR A 150 16.84 12.36 -5.49
C THR A 150 17.18 13.83 -5.68
N ALA A 151 18.18 14.33 -4.94
CA ALA A 151 18.78 15.61 -5.27
C ALA A 151 19.32 15.45 -6.68
N GLN A 152 18.62 16.02 -7.66
CA GLN A 152 19.21 16.27 -8.96
C GLN A 152 20.30 17.31 -8.70
N ASN A 153 21.55 16.84 -8.63
CA ASN A 153 22.73 17.67 -8.77
C ASN A 153 22.91 18.02 -10.24
#